data_AF-A0A9D6IWU9-F1
#
_entry.id   AF-A0A9D6IWU9-F1
#
_cell.length_a   1.000
_cell.length_b   1.000
_cell.length_c   1.000
_cell.angle_alpha   90.00
_cell.angle_beta   90.00
_cell.angle_gamma   90.00
#
_symmetry.space_group_name_H-M   'P 1'
#
loop_
_entity.id
_entity.type
_entity.pdbx_description
1 polymer ?
#
loop_
_entity_poly.entity_id
_entity_poly.type
_entity_poly.pdbx_seq_one_letter_code
_entity_poly.pdbx_strand_id
1 'polypeptide(L)'
;MQPSLRLLHSEATLSRVKLEQFRRIATAEIIESLTPGKPGALKARPDGTVLDGHHRIVVLRERGVNVDTLPREVVPHEVRE
;
A
#
# COMPACT_ATOMS: atom_id res chain seq x y z
N MET A 1 18.04 -3.29 -2.85
CA MET A 1 16.89 -2.53 -3.41
C MET A 1 15.65 -3.35 -3.16
N GLN A 2 14.59 -2.77 -2.61
CA GLN A 2 13.34 -3.50 -2.43
C GLN A 2 12.53 -3.48 -3.75
N PRO A 3 11.78 -4.54 -4.09
CA PRO A 3 11.04 -4.60 -5.36
C PRO A 3 9.94 -3.53 -5.44
N SER A 4 9.68 -3.03 -6.64
CA SER A 4 8.58 -2.09 -6.87
C SER A 4 7.24 -2.69 -6.46
N LEU A 5 6.41 -1.88 -5.81
CA LEU A 5 5.10 -2.27 -5.34
C LEU A 5 4.18 -2.53 -6.53
N ARG A 6 3.59 -3.72 -6.58
CA ARG A 6 2.66 -4.13 -7.62
C ARG A 6 1.35 -4.54 -6.99
N LEU A 7 0.25 -3.97 -7.46
CA LEU A 7 -1.07 -4.38 -7.00
C LEU A 7 -1.39 -5.76 -7.58
N LEU A 8 -1.95 -6.65 -6.75
CA LEU A 8 -2.38 -7.97 -7.20
C LEU A 8 -3.54 -7.88 -8.22
N HIS A 9 -4.35 -6.85 -8.09
CA HIS A 9 -5.49 -6.57 -8.95
C HIS A 9 -5.36 -5.18 -9.58
N SER A 10 -6.07 -4.98 -10.69
CA SER A 10 -6.14 -3.67 -11.34
C SER A 10 -6.72 -2.61 -10.41
N GLU A 11 -6.24 -1.36 -10.51
CA GLU A 11 -6.75 -0.23 -9.71
C GLU A 11 -8.27 -0.02 -9.88
N ALA A 12 -8.82 -0.45 -11.01
CA ALA A 12 -10.26 -0.44 -11.29
C ALA A 12 -11.10 -1.26 -10.30
N THR A 13 -10.51 -2.22 -9.58
CA THR A 13 -11.23 -2.99 -8.54
C THR A 13 -11.32 -2.24 -7.21
N LEU A 14 -10.64 -1.10 -7.07
CA LEU A 14 -10.66 -0.32 -5.84
C LEU A 14 -11.98 0.47 -5.72
N SER A 15 -12.58 0.41 -4.54
CA SER A 15 -13.74 1.25 -4.22
C SER A 15 -13.41 2.73 -4.39
N ARG A 16 -14.10 3.40 -5.33
CA ARG A 16 -14.00 4.84 -5.56
C ARG A 16 -14.32 5.65 -4.30
N VAL A 17 -15.30 5.21 -3.52
CA VAL A 17 -15.69 5.88 -2.26
C VAL A 17 -14.52 5.87 -1.26
N LYS A 18 -13.82 4.73 -1.11
CA LYS A 18 -12.63 4.64 -0.25
C LYS A 18 -11.49 5.50 -0.78
N LEU A 19 -11.26 5.52 -2.10
CA LEU A 19 -10.25 6.40 -2.71
C LEU A 19 -10.53 7.87 -2.40
N GLU A 20 -11.77 8.33 -2.59
CA GLU A 20 -12.17 9.70 -2.27
C GLU A 20 -11.99 10.04 -0.78
N GLN A 21 -12.27 9.09 0.11
CA GLN A 21 -11.99 9.25 1.54
C GLN A 21 -10.50 9.46 1.80
N PHE A 22 -9.63 8.61 1.24
CA PHE A 22 -8.19 8.76 1.40
C PHE A 22 -7.62 10.01 0.71
N ARG A 23 -8.21 10.44 -0.41
CA ARG A 23 -7.82 11.69 -1.10
C ARG A 23 -8.00 12.93 -0.24
N ARG A 24 -8.93 12.90 0.72
CA ARG A 24 -9.14 13.99 1.69
C ARG A 24 -8.14 13.98 2.86
N ILE A 25 -7.43 12.87 3.08
CA ILE A 25 -6.44 12.74 4.15
C ILE A 25 -5.10 13.30 3.68
N ALA A 26 -4.40 14.03 4.55
CA ALA A 26 -3.09 14.58 4.26
C ALA A 26 -2.07 13.49 3.91
N THR A 27 -1.14 13.78 2.99
CA THR A 27 -0.12 12.81 2.53
C THR A 27 0.71 12.23 3.67
N ALA A 28 1.12 13.08 4.61
CA ALA A 28 1.90 12.66 5.77
C ALA A 28 1.14 11.63 6.63
N GLU A 29 -0.16 11.84 6.87
CA GLU A 29 -0.99 10.91 7.65
C GLU A 29 -1.21 9.58 6.93
N ILE A 30 -1.36 9.59 5.61
CA ILE A 30 -1.42 8.35 4.84
C ILE A 30 -0.11 7.57 4.99
N ILE A 31 1.04 8.23 4.81
CA ILE A 31 2.36 7.62 5.00
C ILE A 31 2.51 7.07 6.42
N GLU A 32 2.10 7.84 7.42
CA GLU A 32 2.16 7.42 8.81
C GLU A 32 1.30 6.17 9.07
N SER A 33 0.10 6.09 8.48
CA SER A 33 -0.79 4.95 8.60
C SER A 33 -0.23 3.67 7.96
N LEU A 34 0.63 3.81 6.95
CA LEU A 34 1.30 2.71 6.26
C LEU A 34 2.51 2.17 7.04
N THR A 35 2.92 2.83 8.13
CA THR A 35 4.07 2.42 8.94
C THR A 35 3.85 1.00 9.50
N PRO A 36 4.87 0.12 9.43
CA PRO A 36 4.84 -1.21 10.04
C PRO A 36 4.39 -1.20 11.50
N GLY A 37 3.59 -2.19 11.88
CA GLY A 37 3.06 -2.36 13.23
C GLY A 37 1.76 -1.58 13.51
N LYS A 38 1.27 -0.77 12.56
CA LYS A 38 -0.02 -0.07 12.69
C LYS A 38 -1.18 -0.84 12.05
N PRO A 39 -2.42 -0.63 12.53
CA PRO A 39 -3.60 -1.11 11.84
C PRO A 39 -3.72 -0.43 10.46
N GLY A 40 -3.49 -1.20 9.39
CA GLY A 40 -3.45 -0.70 8.01
C GLY A 40 -2.05 -0.41 7.46
N ALA A 41 -1.01 -0.92 8.13
CA ALA A 41 0.36 -0.92 7.63
C ALA A 41 0.47 -1.46 6.20
N LEU A 42 1.41 -0.94 5.44
CA LEU A 42 1.69 -1.44 4.09
C LEU A 42 2.24 -2.87 4.19
N LYS A 43 1.47 -3.83 3.68
CA LYS A 43 1.91 -5.24 3.60
C LYS A 43 2.21 -5.61 2.16
N ALA A 44 3.37 -6.20 1.94
CA ALA A 44 3.74 -6.72 0.63
C ALA A 44 4.42 -8.08 0.76
N ARG A 45 4.38 -8.86 -0.31
CA ARG A 45 5.19 -10.06 -0.45
C ARG A 45 6.64 -9.70 -0.82
N PRO A 46 7.59 -10.63 -0.66
CA PRO A 46 8.99 -10.43 -1.06
C PRO A 46 9.21 -10.10 -2.54
N ASP A 47 8.24 -10.36 -3.41
CA ASP A 47 8.24 -10.06 -4.85
C ASP A 47 7.71 -8.65 -5.19
N GLY A 48 7.27 -7.90 -4.17
CA GLY A 48 6.65 -6.58 -4.28
C GLY A 48 5.14 -6.59 -4.42
N THR A 49 4.49 -7.75 -4.40
CA THR A 49 3.02 -7.84 -4.50
C THR A 49 2.36 -7.27 -3.24
N VAL A 50 1.53 -6.23 -3.39
CA VAL A 50 0.84 -5.56 -2.29
C VAL A 50 -0.31 -6.43 -1.79
N LEU A 51 -0.30 -6.70 -0.48
CA LEU A 51 -1.32 -7.46 0.23
C LEU A 51 -2.29 -6.57 1.01
N ASP A 52 -1.81 -5.43 1.54
CA ASP A 52 -2.64 -4.43 2.21
C ASP A 52 -2.12 -3.02 1.92
N GLY A 53 -3.01 -2.02 1.94
CA GLY A 53 -2.67 -0.62 1.65
C GLY A 53 -2.87 -0.18 0.20
N HIS A 54 -3.59 -0.95 -0.63
CA HIS A 54 -3.79 -0.65 -2.07
C HIS A 54 -4.35 0.76 -2.32
N HIS A 55 -5.44 1.14 -1.65
CA HIS A 55 -6.06 2.48 -1.82
C HIS A 55 -5.11 3.61 -1.46
N ARG A 56 -4.35 3.44 -0.37
CA ARG A 56 -3.40 4.44 0.13
C ARG A 56 -2.23 4.62 -0.83
N ILE A 57 -1.68 3.52 -1.36
CA ILE A 57 -0.61 3.55 -2.36
C ILE A 57 -1.07 4.28 -3.63
N VAL A 58 -2.28 4.00 -4.12
CA VAL A 58 -2.81 4.66 -5.32
C VAL A 58 -2.89 6.17 -5.10
N VAL A 59 -3.47 6.60 -3.98
CA VAL A 59 -3.55 8.04 -3.64
C VAL A 59 -2.17 8.68 -3.51
N LEU A 60 -1.19 7.98 -2.94
CA LEU A 60 0.19 8.48 -2.84
C LEU A 60 0.87 8.58 -4.22
N ARG A 61 0.64 7.61 -5.11
CA ARG A 61 1.13 7.66 -6.50
C ARG A 61 0.51 8.81 -7.28
N GLU A 62 -0.80 9.03 -7.15
CA GLU A 62 -1.50 10.17 -7.75
C GLU A 62 -0.89 11.52 -7.32
N ARG A 63 -0.36 11.57 -6.09
CA ARG A 63 0.29 12.76 -5.52
C ARG A 63 1.79 12.86 -5.85
N GLY A 64 2.33 11.95 -6.66
CA GLY A 64 3.75 11.94 -7.04
C GLY A 64 4.70 11.44 -5.95
N VAL A 65 4.19 10.78 -4.90
CA VAL A 65 5.03 10.20 -3.84
C VAL A 65 5.65 8.90 -4.34
N ASN A 66 6.94 8.74 -4.13
CA ASN A 66 7.63 7.47 -4.39
C ASN A 66 7.21 6.42 -3.35
N VAL A 67 6.23 5.60 -3.70
CA VAL A 67 5.69 4.57 -2.81
C VAL A 67 6.66 3.40 -2.60
N ASP A 68 7.57 3.15 -3.55
CA ASP A 68 8.48 2.00 -3.50
C ASP A 68 9.54 2.13 -2.39
N THR A 69 9.74 3.34 -1.87
CA THR A 69 10.62 3.65 -0.74
C THR A 69 9.91 3.64 0.61
N LEU A 70 8.60 3.43 0.64
CA LEU A 70 7.84 3.44 1.90
C LEU A 70 8.17 2.22 2.76
N PRO A 71 8.19 2.38 4.09
CA PRO A 71 8.36 1.25 4.99
C PRO A 71 7.15 0.31 4.85
N ARG A 72 7.43 -0.99 4.79
CA ARG A 72 6.42 -2.03 4.59
C ARG A 72 6.77 -3.30 5.34
N GLU A 73 5.74 -4.01 5.76
CA GLU A 73 5.82 -5.35 6.31
C GLU A 73 5.91 -6.36 5.17
N VAL A 74 7.01 -7.11 5.13
CA VAL A 74 7.19 -8.20 4.17
C VAL A 74 6.56 -9.46 4.75
N VAL A 75 5.45 -9.89 4.17
CA VAL A 75 4.74 -11.11 4.57
C VAL A 75 5.16 -12.24 3.65
N PRO A 76 5.93 -13.24 4.14
CA PRO A 76 6.25 -14.41 3.35
C PRO A 76 4.97 -15.20 3.00
N HIS A 77 5.00 -15.92 1.88
CA HIS A 77 3.93 -16.86 1.58
C HIS A 77 4.02 -18.02 2.58
N GLU A 78 3.24 -17.98 3.65
CA GLU A 78 3.07 -19.14 4.52
C GLU A 78 2.33 -20.22 3.70
N VAL A 79 3.09 -21.21 3.23
CA VAL A 79 2.52 -22.50 2.82
C VAL A 79 1.98 -23.10 4.11
N ARG A 80 0.66 -23.09 4.29
CA ARG A 80 0.04 -23.93 5.30
C ARG A 80 0.12 -25.36 4.79
N GLU A 81 0.96 -26.17 5.42
CA GLU A 81 0.99 -27.63 5.28
C GLU A 81 -0.34 -28.26 5.75
#